data_AF-A0A9E8SDP3-F1
#
_entry.id   AF-A0A9E8SDP3-F1
#
_cell.length_a   1.000
_cell.length_b   1.000
_cell.length_c   1.000
_cell.angle_alpha   90.00
_cell.angle_beta   90.00
_cell.angle_gamma   90.00
#
_symmetry.space_group_name_H-M   'P 1'
#
loop_
_entity.id
_entity.type
_entity.pdbx_description
1 polymer ?
#
loop_
_entity_poly.entity_id
_entity_poly.type
_entity_poly.pdbx_seq_one_letter_code
_entity_poly.pdbx_strand_id
1 'polypeptide(L)'
;MKDNKLVNDIKFWVDQNVIHCSIPSGFEANSLEMDLEAVFFNAISTLSNGKYLPLLIDMEAIEFSLSIKLFKFLSKNSLIKTVVLSKTFLVNSLILKAFLSLHNFTYDPVVPNTIFNDFSSAIKCCNKNVMVFNALS
;
A
#
# COMPACT_ATOMS: atom_id res chain seq x y z
N MET A 1 2.58 -11.68 18.24
CA MET A 1 3.97 -11.50 17.76
C MET A 1 3.87 -10.63 16.52
N LYS A 2 4.51 -9.46 16.47
CA LYS A 2 4.53 -8.62 15.27
C LYS A 2 5.64 -9.16 14.38
N ASP A 3 5.29 -9.87 13.32
CA ASP A 3 6.25 -10.37 12.34
C ASP A 3 6.71 -9.19 11.48
N ASN A 4 7.81 -8.56 11.90
CA ASN A 4 8.42 -7.45 11.18
C ASN A 4 9.40 -8.03 10.15
N LYS A 5 9.17 -7.77 8.86
CA LYS A 5 10.07 -8.14 7.77
C LYS A 5 10.64 -6.87 7.13
N LEU A 6 11.97 -6.78 7.04
CA LEU A 6 12.68 -5.69 6.37
C LEU A 6 13.19 -6.23 5.03
N VAL A 7 12.77 -5.61 3.92
CA VAL A 7 13.16 -6.02 2.57
C VAL A 7 13.45 -4.78 1.74
N ASN A 8 14.68 -4.64 1.22
CA ASN A 8 15.14 -3.45 0.50
C ASN A 8 14.82 -2.14 1.24
N ASP A 9 15.09 -2.12 2.54
CA ASP A 9 14.79 -1.04 3.49
C ASP A 9 13.31 -0.69 3.71
N ILE A 10 12.40 -1.34 2.96
CA ILE A 10 10.96 -1.26 3.17
C ILE A 10 10.58 -2.18 4.33
N LYS A 11 9.82 -1.65 5.29
CA LYS A 11 9.34 -2.40 6.45
C LYS A 11 7.91 -2.86 6.22
N PHE A 12 7.68 -4.15 6.41
CA PHE A 12 6.35 -4.74 6.38
C PHE A 12 6.03 -5.41 7.72
N TRP A 13 4.78 -5.27 8.18
CA TRP A 13 4.27 -5.98 9.34
C TRP A 13 2.74 -6.09 9.29
N VAL A 14 2.16 -6.95 10.11
CA VAL A 14 0.71 -7.03 10.28
C VAL A 14 0.33 -6.45 11.64
N ASP A 15 -0.70 -5.60 11.64
CA ASP A 15 -1.37 -5.16 12.85
C ASP A 15 -2.88 -5.12 12.58
N GLN A 16 -3.68 -5.66 13.50
CA GLN A 16 -5.15 -5.62 13.41
C GLN A 16 -5.75 -6.03 12.03
N ASN A 17 -5.23 -7.09 11.41
CA ASN A 17 -5.63 -7.56 10.06
C ASN A 17 -5.35 -6.56 8.92
N VAL A 18 -4.43 -5.63 9.12
CA VAL A 18 -3.93 -4.73 8.08
C VAL A 18 -2.46 -5.01 7.88
N ILE A 19 -2.04 -5.16 6.62
CA ILE A 19 -0.63 -5.20 6.27
C ILE A 19 -0.16 -3.75 6.21
N HIS A 20 0.81 -3.41 7.03
CA HIS A 20 1.49 -2.13 6.99
C HIS A 20 2.75 -2.25 6.16
N CYS A 21 3.03 -1.22 5.38
CA CYS A 21 4.24 -1.02 4.59
C CYS A 21 4.74 0.39 4.87
N SER A 22 5.99 0.54 5.32
CA SER A 22 6.63 1.84 5.53
C SER A 22 7.84 1.95 4.63
N ILE A 23 7.82 2.96 3.76
CA ILE A 23 8.91 3.25 2.82
C ILE A 23 9.81 4.33 3.44
N PRO A 24 11.11 4.06 3.64
CA PRO A 24 12.00 4.99 4.33
C PRO A 24 12.36 6.20 3.47
N SER A 25 12.77 7.29 4.13
CA SER A 25 13.38 8.43 3.45
C SER A 25 14.64 8.00 2.70
N GLY A 26 14.88 8.57 1.51
CA GLY A 26 16.04 8.20 0.69
C GLY A 26 15.89 6.87 -0.05
N PHE A 27 14.70 6.25 0.00
CA PHE A 27 14.36 5.14 -0.90
C PHE A 27 14.58 5.57 -2.36
N GLU A 28 15.33 4.78 -3.12
CA GLU A 28 15.52 4.99 -4.54
C GLU A 28 14.75 3.92 -5.32
N ALA A 29 13.79 4.32 -6.15
CA ALA A 29 13.10 3.40 -7.05
C ALA A 29 13.98 2.91 -8.23
N ASN A 30 15.31 3.08 -8.15
CA ASN A 30 16.25 2.65 -9.18
C ASN A 30 16.52 1.13 -9.15
N SER A 31 16.05 0.41 -8.12
CA SER A 31 15.92 -1.06 -8.19
C SER A 31 14.99 -1.39 -9.36
N LEU A 32 15.44 -2.23 -10.31
CA LEU A 32 14.67 -2.66 -11.48
C LEU A 32 13.23 -2.95 -11.04
N GLU A 33 12.22 -2.37 -11.71
CA GLU A 33 10.80 -2.45 -11.27
C GLU A 33 10.34 -3.88 -10.93
N MET A 34 10.93 -4.89 -11.59
CA MET A 34 10.74 -6.32 -11.31
C MET A 34 11.16 -6.73 -9.89
N ASP A 35 12.26 -6.19 -9.37
CA ASP A 35 12.75 -6.47 -8.02
C ASP A 35 11.76 -5.93 -6.98
N LEU A 36 11.22 -4.72 -7.21
CA LEU A 36 10.26 -4.11 -6.30
C LEU A 36 8.92 -4.85 -6.29
N GLU A 37 8.45 -5.31 -7.45
CA GLU A 37 7.25 -6.14 -7.58
C GLU A 37 7.37 -7.43 -6.74
N ALA A 38 8.48 -8.15 -6.92
CA ALA A 38 8.74 -9.40 -6.20
C ALA A 38 8.84 -9.16 -4.68
N VAL A 39 9.46 -8.05 -4.25
CA VAL A 39 9.54 -7.67 -2.83
C VAL A 39 8.16 -7.50 -2.22
N PHE A 40 7.30 -6.68 -2.86
CA PHE A 40 5.95 -6.44 -2.36
C PHE A 40 5.12 -7.72 -2.35
N PHE A 41 5.09 -8.46 -3.45
CA PHE A 41 4.32 -9.70 -3.54
C PHE A 41 4.75 -10.70 -2.47
N ASN A 42 6.04 -11.00 -2.36
CA ASN A 42 6.53 -11.97 -1.39
C ASN A 42 6.28 -11.52 0.05
N ALA A 43 6.45 -10.23 0.36
CA ALA A 43 6.18 -9.70 1.70
C ALA A 43 4.68 -9.84 2.04
N ILE A 44 3.79 -9.41 1.15
CA ILE A 44 2.34 -9.47 1.33
C ILE A 44 1.89 -10.92 1.46
N SER A 45 2.26 -11.82 0.54
CA SER A 45 1.85 -13.22 0.57
C SER A 45 2.32 -13.95 1.83
N THR A 46 3.53 -13.64 2.30
CA THR A 46 4.05 -14.23 3.55
C THR A 46 3.24 -13.75 4.75
N LEU A 47 3.01 -12.45 4.84
CA LEU A 47 2.33 -11.82 5.98
C LEU A 47 0.83 -12.11 6.01
N SER A 48 0.22 -12.28 4.85
CA SER A 48 -1.22 -12.53 4.73
C SER A 48 -1.61 -13.97 5.03
N ASN A 49 -0.66 -14.91 4.94
CA ASN A 49 -0.86 -16.34 5.19
C ASN A 49 -2.12 -16.90 4.49
N GLY A 50 -2.26 -16.59 3.20
CA GLY A 50 -3.38 -17.03 2.36
C GLY A 50 -4.68 -16.23 2.53
N LYS A 51 -4.72 -15.20 3.38
CA LYS A 51 -5.86 -14.29 3.51
C LYS A 51 -5.70 -13.06 2.62
N TYR A 52 -6.82 -12.43 2.27
CA TYR A 52 -6.83 -11.12 1.62
C TYR A 52 -6.91 -10.04 2.69
N LEU A 53 -5.81 -9.32 2.92
CA LEU A 53 -5.75 -8.20 3.87
C LEU A 53 -5.62 -6.86 3.12
N PRO A 54 -6.15 -5.75 3.67
CA PRO A 54 -5.80 -4.42 3.19
C PRO A 54 -4.31 -4.15 3.37
N LEU A 55 -3.74 -3.40 2.44
CA LEU A 55 -2.37 -2.91 2.49
C LEU A 55 -2.37 -1.40 2.73
N LEU A 56 -1.81 -0.95 3.86
CA LEU A 56 -1.55 0.44 4.17
C LEU A 56 -0.09 0.78 3.85
N ILE A 57 0.13 1.67 2.90
CA ILE A 57 1.44 2.04 2.35
C ILE A 57 1.75 3.46 2.80
N ASP A 58 2.65 3.58 3.76
CA ASP A 58 3.16 4.83 4.29
C ASP A 58 4.31 5.35 3.42
N MET A 59 4.06 6.49 2.79
CA MET A 59 4.98 7.23 1.94
C MET A 59 5.22 8.65 2.46
N GLU A 60 4.96 8.93 3.74
CA GLU A 60 5.12 10.30 4.28
C GLU A 60 6.58 10.78 4.20
N ALA A 61 7.53 9.86 4.31
CA ALA A 61 8.96 10.14 4.20
C ALA A 61 9.48 10.26 2.75
N ILE A 62 8.59 10.17 1.74
CA ILE A 62 8.96 10.10 0.32
C ILE A 62 8.73 11.43 -0.39
N GLU A 63 9.71 11.83 -1.18
CA GLU A 63 9.64 13.04 -2.02
C GLU A 63 8.48 12.97 -3.02
N PHE A 64 7.94 14.13 -3.38
CA PHE A 64 6.71 14.25 -4.18
C PHE A 64 6.76 13.50 -5.52
N SER A 65 7.84 13.68 -6.28
CA SER A 65 8.01 13.06 -7.60
C SER A 65 8.11 11.53 -7.53
N LEU A 66 8.80 11.04 -6.49
CA LEU A 66 8.96 9.62 -6.24
C LEU A 66 7.67 8.98 -5.73
N SER A 67 6.93 9.67 -4.87
CA SER A 67 5.60 9.26 -4.41
C SER A 67 4.64 9.04 -5.59
N ILE A 68 4.67 9.91 -6.60
CA ILE A 68 3.88 9.74 -7.83
C ILE A 68 4.30 8.47 -8.58
N LYS A 69 5.60 8.23 -8.74
CA LYS A 69 6.10 7.02 -9.43
C LYS A 69 5.67 5.75 -8.70
N LEU A 70 5.90 5.69 -7.38
CA LEU A 70 5.51 4.56 -6.53
C LEU A 70 4.00 4.33 -6.55
N PHE A 71 3.20 5.38 -6.41
CA PHE A 71 1.75 5.28 -6.49
C PHE A 71 1.31 4.68 -7.83
N LYS A 72 1.85 5.15 -8.96
CA LYS A 72 1.53 4.63 -10.29
C LYS A 72 1.92 3.16 -10.44
N PHE A 73 3.11 2.79 -9.99
CA PHE A 73 3.61 1.42 -10.02
C PHE A 73 2.69 0.50 -9.21
N LEU A 74 2.50 0.78 -7.92
CA LEU A 74 1.74 -0.06 -6.99
C LEU A 74 0.23 -0.11 -7.32
N SER A 75 -0.33 0.96 -7.89
CA SER A 75 -1.73 1.00 -8.31
C SER A 75 -2.01 0.14 -9.54
N LYS A 76 -1.06 0.07 -10.48
CA LYS A 76 -1.20 -0.67 -11.74
C LYS A 76 -0.75 -2.13 -11.64
N ASN A 77 0.13 -2.44 -10.70
CA ASN A 77 0.75 -3.75 -10.57
C ASN A 77 -0.29 -4.87 -10.43
N SER A 78 -0.35 -5.76 -11.42
CA SER A 78 -1.32 -6.86 -11.47
C SER A 78 -1.03 -7.93 -10.42
N LEU A 79 0.24 -8.23 -10.17
CA LEU A 79 0.68 -9.25 -9.21
C LEU A 79 0.30 -8.85 -7.78
N ILE A 80 0.53 -7.59 -7.38
CA ILE A 80 0.15 -7.09 -6.05
C ILE A 80 -1.37 -7.11 -5.88
N LYS A 81 -2.15 -6.84 -6.94
CA LYS A 81 -3.62 -6.89 -6.89
C LYS A 81 -4.17 -8.28 -6.56
N THR A 82 -3.47 -9.37 -6.90
CA THR A 82 -3.96 -10.73 -6.63
C THR A 82 -3.81 -11.17 -5.19
N VAL A 83 -3.11 -10.39 -4.35
CA VAL A 83 -2.75 -10.76 -2.97
C VAL A 83 -3.22 -9.75 -1.90
N VAL A 84 -3.92 -8.69 -2.30
CA VAL A 84 -4.45 -7.67 -1.36
C VAL A 84 -5.93 -7.44 -1.55
N LEU A 85 -6.62 -7.09 -0.46
CA LEU A 85 -8.03 -6.70 -0.51
C LEU A 85 -8.21 -5.29 -1.06
N SER A 86 -7.35 -4.37 -0.64
CA SER A 86 -7.36 -2.97 -1.04
C SER A 86 -5.99 -2.35 -0.77
N LYS A 87 -5.70 -1.22 -1.40
CA LYS A 87 -4.48 -0.45 -1.17
C LYS A 87 -4.84 0.93 -0.65
N THR A 88 -4.22 1.32 0.45
CA THR A 88 -4.38 2.63 1.06
C THR A 88 -3.03 3.31 1.13
N PHE A 89 -2.91 4.50 0.55
CA PHE A 89 -1.67 5.28 0.50
C PHE A 89 -1.76 6.42 1.51
N LEU A 90 -0.77 6.50 2.39
CA LEU A 90 -0.59 7.62 3.32
C LEU A 90 0.54 8.53 2.79
N VAL A 91 0.23 9.82 2.61
CA VAL A 91 1.14 10.81 2.02
C VAL A 91 1.29 12.05 2.90
N ASN A 92 2.41 12.74 2.76
CA ASN A 92 2.77 13.88 3.64
C ASN A 92 2.02 15.19 3.39
N SER A 93 1.23 15.32 2.32
CA SER A 93 0.60 16.60 1.98
C SER A 93 -0.77 16.45 1.31
N LEU A 94 -1.63 17.45 1.58
CA LEU A 94 -2.94 17.58 0.94
C LEU A 94 -2.82 17.76 -0.58
N ILE A 95 -1.78 18.46 -1.04
CA ILE A 95 -1.53 18.69 -2.47
C ILE A 95 -1.24 17.35 -3.16
N LEU A 96 -0.35 16.53 -2.60
CA LEU A 96 -0.05 15.20 -3.14
C LEU A 96 -1.29 14.32 -3.11
N LYS A 97 -2.06 14.31 -2.01
CA LYS A 97 -3.32 13.58 -1.92
C LYS A 97 -4.30 13.96 -3.04
N ALA A 98 -4.50 15.25 -3.29
CA ALA A 98 -5.39 15.74 -4.34
C ALA A 98 -4.90 15.32 -5.73
N PHE A 99 -3.59 15.46 -5.98
CA PHE A 99 -2.96 15.08 -7.25
C PHE A 99 -3.09 13.58 -7.53
N LEU A 100 -2.76 12.72 -6.56
CA LEU A 100 -2.89 11.27 -6.71
C LEU A 100 -4.35 10.84 -6.86
N SER A 101 -5.28 11.50 -6.16
CA SER A 101 -6.71 11.22 -6.26
C SER A 101 -7.24 11.45 -7.67
N LEU A 102 -6.78 12.52 -8.33
CA LEU A 102 -7.13 12.80 -9.73
C LEU A 102 -6.65 11.70 -10.68
N HIS A 103 -5.42 11.21 -10.47
CA HIS A 103 -4.89 10.08 -11.25
C HIS A 103 -5.58 8.75 -10.93
N ASN A 104 -6.08 8.58 -9.71
CA ASN A 104 -6.67 7.34 -9.25
C ASN A 104 -7.95 6.95 -10.01
N PHE A 105 -8.67 7.93 -10.56
CA PHE A 105 -9.89 7.69 -11.33
C PHE A 105 -9.67 6.77 -12.54
N THR A 106 -8.44 6.70 -13.06
CA THR A 106 -8.08 5.83 -14.19
C THR A 106 -7.63 4.43 -13.78
N TYR A 107 -7.61 4.11 -12.50
CA TYR A 107 -7.16 2.82 -11.99
C TYR A 107 -8.32 1.89 -11.65
N ASP A 108 -7.97 0.61 -11.68
CA ASP A 108 -8.86 -0.56 -11.61
C ASP A 108 -9.86 -0.47 -10.44
N PRO A 109 -11.17 -0.56 -10.72
CA PRO A 109 -12.21 -0.45 -9.69
C PRO A 109 -12.32 -1.70 -8.81
N VAL A 110 -11.73 -2.84 -9.21
CA VAL A 110 -11.89 -4.12 -8.49
C VAL A 110 -11.08 -4.15 -7.20
N VAL A 111 -9.83 -3.66 -7.23
CA VAL A 111 -8.97 -3.56 -6.04
C VAL A 111 -8.76 -2.08 -5.73
N PRO A 112 -9.58 -1.49 -4.83
CA PRO A 112 -9.65 -0.06 -4.67
C PRO A 112 -8.35 0.49 -4.09
N ASN A 113 -7.95 1.64 -4.64
CA ASN A 113 -6.91 2.50 -4.09
C ASN A 113 -7.57 3.66 -3.35
N THR A 114 -7.13 3.95 -2.13
CA THR A 114 -7.54 5.14 -1.38
C THR A 114 -6.32 5.92 -0.93
N ILE A 115 -6.42 7.25 -0.85
CA ILE A 115 -5.28 8.12 -0.52
C ILE A 115 -5.66 9.04 0.63
N PHE A 116 -4.83 9.07 1.65
CA PHE A 116 -4.99 9.88 2.86
C PHE A 116 -3.71 10.62 3.17
N ASN A 117 -3.84 11.69 3.93
CA ASN A 117 -2.72 12.46 4.47
C ASN A 117 -2.76 12.49 6.00
N ASP A 118 -3.52 11.56 6.59
CA ASP A 118 -3.70 11.40 8.02
C ASP A 118 -3.85 9.90 8.32
N PHE A 119 -3.01 9.40 9.23
CA PHE A 119 -2.97 7.98 9.55
C PHE A 119 -4.30 7.45 10.11
N SER A 120 -4.98 8.26 10.92
CA SER A 120 -6.25 7.88 11.56
C SER A 120 -7.36 7.56 10.54
N SER A 121 -7.52 8.38 9.49
CA SER A 121 -8.50 8.09 8.45
C SER A 121 -8.05 6.95 7.54
N ALA A 122 -6.74 6.84 7.28
CA ALA A 122 -6.18 5.74 6.50
C ALA A 122 -6.49 4.39 7.14
N ILE A 123 -6.17 4.22 8.44
CA ILE A 123 -6.41 2.96 9.15
C ILE A 123 -7.90 2.68 9.33
N LYS A 124 -8.73 3.71 9.57
CA LYS A 124 -10.18 3.57 9.62
C LYS A 124 -10.76 3.05 8.30
N CYS A 125 -10.20 3.50 7.17
CA CYS A 125 -10.57 2.99 5.85
C CYS A 125 -10.19 1.51 5.68
N CYS A 126 -8.97 1.12 6.06
CA CYS A 126 -8.54 -0.28 6.00
C CYS A 126 -9.45 -1.18 6.84
N ASN A 127 -9.74 -0.79 8.08
CA ASN A 127 -10.62 -1.54 8.98
C ASN A 127 -12.04 -1.68 8.43
N LYS A 128 -12.58 -0.61 7.82
CA LYS A 128 -13.88 -0.66 7.13
C LYS A 128 -13.88 -1.68 5.99
N ASN A 129 -12.81 -1.72 5.18
CA ASN A 129 -12.71 -2.68 4.08
C ASN A 129 -12.68 -4.13 4.59
N VAL A 130 -11.97 -4.40 5.69
CA VAL A 130 -11.99 -5.73 6.34
C VAL A 130 -13.41 -6.10 6.79
N MET A 131 -14.11 -5.19 7.45
CA MET A 131 -15.48 -5.43 7.93
C MET A 131 -16.44 -5.73 6.77
N VAL A 132 -16.37 -4.96 5.68
CA VAL A 132 -17.23 -5.17 4.51
C VAL A 132 -16.94 -6.51 3.85
N PHE A 133 -15.66 -6.86 3.66
CA PHE A 133 -15.27 -8.14 3.07
C PHE A 133 -15.75 -9.34 3.89
N ASN A 134 -15.56 -9.28 5.22
CA ASN A 134 -15.99 -10.34 6.13
C ASN A 134 -17.52 -10.43 6.25
N ALA A 135 -18.27 -9.37 5.98
CA ALA A 135 -19.73 -9.41 5.96
C ALA A 135 -20.32 -10.02 4.67
N LEU A 136 -19.51 -10.09 3.60
CA LEU A 136 -19.89 -10.63 2.30
C LEU A 136 -19.38 -12.06 2.07
N SER A 137 -18.53 -12.58 2.95
CA SER A 137 -17.94 -13.92 2.91
C SER A 137 -18.66 -14.88 3.85
#